data_AF-A0A966QIC2-F1
#
_entry.id   AF-A0A966QIC2-F1
#
_cell.length_a   1.000
_cell.length_b   1.000
_cell.length_c   1.000
_cell.angle_alpha   90.00
_cell.angle_beta   90.00
_cell.angle_gamma   90.00
#
_symmetry.space_group_name_H-M   'P 1'
#
loop_
_entity.id
_entity.type
_entity.pdbx_description
1 polymer ?
#
loop_
_entity_poly.entity_id
_entity_poly.type
_entity_poly.pdbx_seq_one_letter_code
_entity_poly.pdbx_strand_id
1 'polypeptide(L)'
;MKCNQCQSDDIKVIESRDVSEGQAIRRRRLCNKCGHRFTTYERLERPQLIVVKNDGTRQLFNRDKLLAGLYRASEKTTITSLELEKV
;
A
#
# COMPACT_ATOMS: atom_id res chain seq x y z
N MET A 1 -15.44 6.90 -2.91
CA MET A 1 -14.81 7.86 -3.85
C MET A 1 -15.84 8.92 -4.19
N LYS A 2 -15.45 10.18 -4.31
CA LYS A 2 -16.36 11.31 -4.56
C LYS A 2 -16.18 11.87 -5.96
N CYS A 3 -17.22 12.51 -6.51
CA CYS A 3 -17.12 13.27 -7.75
C CYS A 3 -16.25 14.54 -7.54
N ASN A 4 -15.24 14.73 -8.38
CA ASN A 4 -14.33 15.88 -8.28
C ASN A 4 -14.99 17.24 -8.52
N GLN A 5 -16.20 17.25 -9.11
CA GLN A 5 -16.89 18.49 -9.49
C GLN A 5 -18.03 18.88 -8.53
N CYS A 6 -18.80 17.91 -8.03
CA CYS A 6 -19.95 18.17 -7.16
C CYS A 6 -19.88 17.48 -5.78
N GLN A 7 -18.79 16.76 -5.52
CA GLN A 7 -18.52 16.01 -4.27
C GLN A 7 -19.54 14.95 -3.88
N SER A 8 -20.51 14.64 -4.74
CA SER A 8 -21.45 13.54 -4.54
C SER A 8 -20.74 12.18 -4.51
N ASP A 9 -21.24 11.27 -3.69
CA ASP A 9 -20.82 9.87 -3.64
C ASP A 9 -21.55 8.99 -4.68
N ASP A 10 -22.57 9.52 -5.35
CA ASP A 10 -23.33 8.82 -6.38
C ASP A 10 -22.58 8.81 -7.73
N ILE A 11 -21.73 7.80 -7.90
CA ILE A 11 -20.87 7.59 -9.06
C ILE A 11 -21.00 6.16 -9.60
N LYS A 12 -21.17 6.04 -10.91
CA LYS A 12 -21.29 4.77 -11.64
C LYS A 12 -19.99 4.45 -12.37
N VAL A 13 -19.54 3.20 -12.32
CA VAL A 13 -18.45 2.70 -13.16
C VAL A 13 -19.01 2.37 -14.55
N ILE A 14 -18.42 2.94 -15.59
CA ILE A 14 -18.78 2.70 -17.00
C ILE A 14 -17.89 1.63 -17.61
N GLU A 15 -16.59 1.70 -17.32
CA GLU A 15 -15.58 0.86 -17.96
C GLU A 15 -14.45 0.59 -16.98
N SER A 16 -13.92 -0.64 -17.02
CA SER A 16 -12.76 -1.08 -16.23
C SER A 16 -11.74 -1.73 -17.15
N ARG A 17 -10.46 -1.37 -17.00
CA ARG A 17 -9.33 -1.99 -17.71
C ARG A 17 -8.16 -2.17 -16.76
N ASP A 18 -7.47 -3.30 -16.87
CA ASP A 18 -6.21 -3.52 -16.15
C ASP A 18 -5.08 -2.72 -16.81
N VAL A 19 -4.20 -2.16 -15.99
CA VAL A 19 -3.05 -1.37 -16.43
C VAL A 19 -1.84 -1.70 -15.55
N SER A 20 -0.64 -1.31 -16.00
CA SER A 20 0.60 -1.53 -15.26
C SER A 20 0.85 -3.02 -14.96
N GLU A 21 0.73 -3.89 -15.97
CA GLU A 21 0.94 -5.34 -15.83
C GLU A 21 0.11 -5.99 -14.70
N GLY A 22 -1.12 -5.49 -14.50
CA GLY A 22 -2.03 -6.00 -13.47
C GLY A 22 -1.83 -5.40 -12.07
N GLN A 23 -0.92 -4.45 -11.89
CA GLN A 23 -0.70 -3.78 -10.61
C GLN A 23 -1.74 -2.70 -10.30
N ALA A 24 -2.54 -2.29 -11.30
CA ALA A 24 -3.52 -1.24 -11.14
C ALA A 24 -4.74 -1.45 -12.06
N ILE A 25 -5.89 -0.94 -11.63
CA ILE A 25 -7.14 -0.95 -12.39
C ILE A 25 -7.51 0.48 -12.75
N ARG A 26 -7.62 0.77 -14.05
CA ARG A 26 -8.15 2.04 -14.56
C ARG A 26 -9.67 1.92 -14.72
N ARG A 27 -10.42 2.76 -14.00
CA ARG A 27 -11.89 2.83 -14.12
C ARG A 27 -12.36 4.17 -14.66
N ARG A 28 -13.23 4.14 -15.68
CA ARG A 28 -13.97 5.32 -16.15
C ARG A 28 -15.28 5.41 -15.37
N ARG A 29 -15.53 6.55 -14.74
CA ARG A 29 -16.69 6.80 -13.86
C ARG A 29 -17.55 7.94 -14.40
N LEU A 30 -18.85 7.89 -14.11
CA LEU A 30 -19.86 8.93 -14.35
C LEU A 30 -20.48 9.32 -13.01
N CYS A 31 -20.58 10.61 -12.72
CA CYS A 31 -21.43 11.07 -11.62
C CYS A 31 -22.89 11.13 -12.08
N ASN A 32 -23.78 10.45 -11.37
CA ASN A 32 -25.21 10.44 -11.71
C ASN A 32 -25.89 11.78 -11.34
N LYS A 33 -25.30 12.56 -10.42
CA LYS A 33 -25.84 13.86 -9.99
C LYS A 33 -25.56 15.00 -10.97
N CYS A 34 -24.35 15.09 -11.51
CA CYS A 34 -23.94 16.21 -12.38
C CYS A 34 -23.53 15.78 -13.81
N GLY A 35 -23.57 14.48 -14.12
CA GLY A 35 -23.19 13.95 -15.43
C GLY A 35 -21.69 13.97 -15.74
N HIS A 36 -20.85 14.45 -14.82
CA HIS A 36 -19.41 14.57 -15.04
C HIS A 36 -18.75 13.19 -15.16
N ARG A 37 -17.88 13.03 -16.17
CA ARG A 37 -17.12 11.80 -16.45
C ARG A 37 -15.66 11.99 -16.10
N PHE A 38 -15.10 11.06 -15.33
CA PHE A 38 -13.71 11.11 -14.89
C PHE A 38 -13.09 9.71 -14.83
N THR A 39 -11.77 9.62 -14.68
CA THR A 39 -11.03 8.36 -14.61
C THR A 39 -10.35 8.25 -13.26
N THR A 40 -10.42 7.06 -12.64
CA THR A 40 -9.73 6.73 -11.40
C THR A 40 -8.75 5.58 -11.63
N TYR A 41 -7.64 5.60 -10.91
CA TYR A 41 -6.67 4.50 -10.89
C TYR A 41 -6.71 3.88 -9.50
N GLU A 42 -7.17 2.64 -9.42
CA GLU A 42 -7.14 1.83 -8.21
C GLU A 42 -5.83 1.06 -8.20
N ARG A 43 -5.08 1.15 -7.10
CA ARG A 43 -3.79 0.47 -6.92
C ARG A 43 -3.83 -0.27 -5.59
N LEU A 44 -3.07 -1.37 -5.50
CA LEU A 44 -2.81 -2.00 -4.21
C LEU A 44 -2.06 -1.00 -3.32
N GLU A 45 -2.73 -0.52 -2.28
CA GLU A 45 -2.09 0.27 -1.25
C GLU A 45 -1.24 -0.65 -0.38
N ARG A 46 0.08 -0.43 -0.37
CA ARG A 46 0.97 -1.09 0.58
C ARG A 46 1.09 -0.17 1.79
N PRO A 47 0.60 -0.59 2.98
CA PRO A 47 0.69 0.24 4.16
C PRO A 47 2.17 0.54 4.47
N GLN A 48 2.52 1.82 4.57
CA GLN A 48 3.82 2.23 5.03
C GLN A 48 3.82 2.15 6.56
N LEU A 49 4.37 1.06 7.10
CA LEU A 49 4.51 0.91 8.55
C LEU A 49 5.55 1.90 9.06
N ILE A 50 5.22 2.63 10.13
CA ILE A 50 6.14 3.53 10.82
C ILE A 50 6.41 2.92 12.19
N VAL A 51 7.68 2.77 12.55
CA VAL A 51 8.09 2.30 13.87
C VAL A 51 8.59 3.48 14.70
N VAL A 52 8.16 3.52 15.96
CA VAL A 52 8.68 4.43 16.98
C VAL A 52 9.77 3.69 17.74
N LYS A 53 11.00 4.17 17.68
CA LYS A 53 12.11 3.59 18.43
C LYS A 53 12.08 4.02 19.90
N ASN A 54 12.88 3.35 20.73
CA ASN A 54 13.03 3.66 22.16
C ASN A 54 13.51 5.10 22.43
N ASP A 55 14.26 5.71 21.49
CA ASP A 55 14.70 7.11 21.56
C ASP A 55 13.61 8.11 21.10
N GLY A 56 12.41 7.63 20.79
CA GLY A 56 11.29 8.42 20.29
C GLY A 56 11.36 8.72 18.79
N THR A 57 12.42 8.31 18.08
CA THR A 57 12.56 8.57 16.65
C THR A 57 11.56 7.75 15.84
N ARG A 58 10.91 8.39 14.86
CA ARG A 58 10.01 7.74 13.91
C ARG A 58 10.76 7.43 12.64
N GLN A 59 10.71 6.18 12.21
CA GLN A 59 11.29 5.77 10.94
C GLN A 59 10.33 4.84 10.20
N LEU A 60 10.42 4.83 8.87
CA LEU A 60 9.77 3.80 8.07
C LEU A 60 10.29 2.43 8.48
N PHE A 61 9.38 1.48 8.62
CA PHE A 61 9.72 0.08 8.81
C PHE A 61 10.53 -0.39 7.61
N ASN A 62 11.69 -0.99 7.91
CA ASN A 62 12.53 -1.61 6.91
C ASN A 62 12.84 -3.03 7.41
N ARG A 63 12.31 -4.01 6.69
CA ARG A 63 12.45 -5.43 7.05
C ARG A 63 13.91 -5.89 6.98
N ASP A 64 14.65 -5.46 5.97
CA ASP A 64 16.06 -5.84 5.80
C ASP A 64 16.93 -5.31 6.94
N LYS A 65 16.64 -4.10 7.41
CA LYS A 65 17.29 -3.52 8.60
C LYS A 65 17.02 -4.35 9.86
N LEU A 66 15.79 -4.84 10.02
CA LEU A 66 15.42 -5.67 11.16
C LEU A 66 16.09 -7.04 11.10
N LEU A 67 16.07 -7.69 9.94
CA LEU A 67 16.77 -8.96 9.70
C LEU A 67 18.27 -8.84 9.95
N ALA A 68 18.92 -7.79 9.45
CA ALA A 68 20.34 -7.55 9.71
C ALA A 68 20.66 -7.42 11.20
N GLY A 69 19.76 -6.79 11.98
CA GLY A 69 19.86 -6.74 13.44
C GLY A 69 19.70 -8.13 14.08
N LEU A 70 18.73 -8.91 13.62
CA LEU A 70 18.49 -10.27 14.09
C LEU A 70 19.69 -11.19 13.82
N TYR A 71 20.25 -11.18 12.61
CA TYR A 71 21.42 -11.97 12.26
C TYR A 71 22.62 -11.69 13.18
N ARG A 72 22.87 -10.41 13.50
CA ARG A 72 23.94 -10.04 14.44
C ARG A 72 23.66 -10.53 15.85
N ALA A 73 22.41 -10.48 16.30
CA ALA A 73 22.03 -10.94 17.63
C ALA A 73 22.07 -12.48 17.76
N SER A 74 21.86 -13.20 16.66
CA SER A 74 21.80 -14.67 16.63
C SER A 74 23.10 -15.36 16.17
N GLU A 75 24.19 -14.63 15.96
CA GLU A 75 25.44 -15.17 15.37
C GLU A 75 26.04 -16.36 16.15
N LYS A 76 25.79 -16.44 17.46
CA LYS A 76 26.26 -17.52 18.34
C LYS A 76 25.12 -18.31 18.97
N THR A 77 23.91 -18.22 18.42
CA THR A 77 22.76 -18.98 18.91
C THR A 77 22.50 -20.19 18.01
N THR A 78 21.62 -21.09 18.46
CA THR A 78 21.20 -22.27 17.68
C THR A 78 20.13 -21.95 16.64
N ILE A 79 19.79 -20.67 16.45
CA ILE A 79 18.72 -20.23 15.56
C ILE A 79 19.25 -20.19 14.13
N THR A 80 18.54 -20.82 13.21
CA THR A 80 18.91 -20.88 11.79
C THR A 80 18.48 -19.64 11.03
N SER A 81 19.17 -19.33 9.93
CA SER A 81 18.81 -18.22 9.03
C SER A 81 17.38 -18.35 8.49
N LEU A 82 16.95 -19.57 8.18
CA LEU A 82 15.59 -19.90 7.73
C LEU A 82 14.51 -19.60 8.79
N GLU A 83 14.83 -19.69 10.07
CA GLU A 83 13.91 -19.31 11.16
C GLU A 83 13.80 -17.79 11.29
N LEU A 84 14.90 -17.07 11.09
CA LEU A 84 14.92 -15.60 11.12
C LEU A 84 14.15 -14.97 9.95
N GLU A 85 14.21 -15.58 8.77
CA GLU A 85 13.52 -15.09 7.56
C GLU A 85 12.00 -15.25 7.59
N LYS A 86 11.44 -15.98 8.57
CA LYS A 86 9.98 -16.15 8.74
C LYS A 86 9.31 -15.01 9.52
N VAL A 87 10.10 -14.05 10.04
CA VAL A 87 9.64 -12.85 10.76
C VAL A 87 9.22 -11.76 9.79
#